data_AF-A0A1R3TZB3-F1
#
_entry.id   AF-A0A1R3TZB3-F1
#
_cell.length_a   1.000
_cell.length_b   1.000
_cell.length_c   1.000
_cell.angle_alpha   90.00
_cell.angle_beta   90.00
_cell.angle_gamma   90.00
#
_symmetry.space_group_name_H-M   'P 1'
#
loop_
_entity.id
_entity.type
_entity.pdbx_description
1 polymer ?
#
loop_
_entity_poly.entity_id
_entity_poly.type
_entity_poly.pdbx_seq_one_letter_code
_entity_poly.pdbx_strand_id
1 'polypeptide(L)'
;MRPQDIQLDDEIPHVEVAEREDRRNKTDYSIRRILLVGIALEAMKQHPSGFPLYQDKADTASANINKFLLNAGLRPTTKHTVYSFRHTFQDRFENAGASDWMQADLMGHEFGRPIYGDGAEMRRRREFLEGIKFDLDGGTAVAD
;
A
#
# COMPACT_ATOMS: atom_id res chain seq x y z
N MET A 1 7.88 -1.58 8.54
CA MET A 1 8.26 -2.28 7.30
C MET A 1 9.75 -2.56 7.36
N ARG A 2 10.09 -3.83 7.52
CA ARG A 2 11.45 -4.35 7.57
C ARG A 2 11.79 -5.01 6.21
N PRO A 3 13.06 -5.29 5.89
CA PRO A 3 13.43 -5.91 4.61
C PRO A 3 12.62 -7.18 4.31
N GLN A 4 12.43 -8.04 5.32
CA GLN A 4 11.67 -9.29 5.18
C GLN A 4 10.15 -9.11 4.97
N ASP A 5 9.59 -7.90 5.10
CA ASP A 5 8.21 -7.62 4.67
C ASP A 5 8.12 -7.42 3.15
N ILE A 6 9.24 -7.32 2.44
CA ILE A 6 9.30 -6.81 1.06
C ILE A 6 9.82 -7.93 0.15
N GLN A 7 8.94 -8.48 -0.68
CA GLN A 7 9.28 -9.55 -1.62
C GLN A 7 9.40 -8.97 -3.02
N LEU A 8 10.57 -8.39 -3.35
CA LEU A 8 10.82 -7.80 -4.68
C LEU A 8 11.15 -8.86 -5.75
N ASP A 9 11.72 -9.98 -5.34
CA ASP A 9 12.22 -11.03 -6.24
C ASP A 9 11.16 -12.12 -6.55
N ASP A 10 9.98 -12.04 -5.94
CA ASP A 10 8.87 -12.95 -6.20
C ASP A 10 8.30 -12.74 -7.61
N GLU A 11 7.66 -13.78 -8.19
CA GLU A 11 6.96 -13.70 -9.49
C GLU A 11 5.98 -12.50 -9.53
N ILE A 12 5.41 -12.17 -8.38
CA ILE A 12 4.55 -11.02 -8.17
C ILE A 12 5.11 -10.21 -6.99
N PRO A 13 5.82 -9.10 -7.26
CA PRO A 13 6.38 -8.27 -6.21
C PRO A 13 5.32 -7.74 -5.26
N HIS A 14 5.54 -7.86 -3.96
CA HIS A 14 4.57 -7.45 -2.95
C HIS A 14 5.20 -7.07 -1.61
N VAL A 15 4.42 -6.36 -0.79
CA VAL A 15 4.70 -6.18 0.64
C VAL A 15 3.75 -7.06 1.44
N GLU A 16 4.30 -7.84 2.36
CA GLU A 16 3.55 -8.64 3.30
C GLU A 16 3.34 -7.84 4.59
N VAL A 17 2.08 -7.68 4.98
CA VAL A 17 1.71 -7.15 6.29
C VAL A 17 1.22 -8.33 7.11
N ALA A 18 2.13 -9.06 7.75
CA ALA A 18 1.81 -10.26 8.51
C ALA A 18 2.05 -10.11 10.02
N GLU A 19 1.57 -11.09 10.78
CA GLU A 19 1.98 -11.27 12.17
C GLU A 19 3.46 -11.64 12.25
N ARG A 20 4.13 -11.15 13.28
CA ARG A 20 5.52 -11.50 13.60
C ARG A 20 5.58 -11.94 15.05
N GLU A 21 6.61 -12.72 15.39
CA GLU A 21 6.82 -13.19 16.77
C GLU A 21 6.86 -12.03 17.79
N ASP A 22 7.36 -10.86 17.37
CA ASP A 22 7.45 -9.62 18.16
C ASP A 22 6.29 -8.63 17.92
N ARG A 23 5.38 -8.95 17.02
CA ARG A 23 4.23 -8.12 16.65
C ARG A 23 3.03 -8.99 16.31
N ARG A 24 2.22 -9.29 17.33
CA ARG A 24 0.89 -9.90 17.12
C ARG A 24 -0.02 -8.89 16.47
N ASN A 25 -0.64 -9.28 15.35
CA ASN A 25 -1.83 -8.59 14.93
C ASN A 25 -3.03 -9.16 15.72
N LYS A 26 -4.15 -8.46 15.68
CA LYS A 26 -5.26 -8.75 16.58
C LYS A 26 -6.20 -9.85 16.04
N THR A 27 -6.04 -10.25 14.78
CA THR A 27 -6.88 -11.20 14.04
C THR A 27 -6.17 -11.76 12.79
N ASP A 28 -6.48 -12.99 12.37
CA ASP A 28 -5.95 -13.62 11.15
C ASP A 28 -6.18 -12.77 9.87
N TYR A 29 -7.25 -11.97 9.85
CA TYR A 29 -7.62 -11.07 8.74
C TYR A 29 -6.68 -9.87 8.52
N SER A 30 -5.73 -9.67 9.43
CA SER A 30 -4.76 -8.58 9.32
C SER A 30 -3.60 -8.92 8.38
N ILE A 31 -3.37 -10.22 8.14
CA ILE A 31 -2.35 -10.72 7.22
C ILE A 31 -2.80 -10.42 5.81
N ARG A 32 -2.00 -9.65 5.06
CA ARG A 32 -2.30 -9.33 3.67
C ARG A 32 -1.05 -9.11 2.85
N ARG A 33 -1.13 -9.47 1.58
CA ARG A 33 -0.10 -9.20 0.57
C ARG A 33 -0.56 -8.05 -0.31
N ILE A 34 0.13 -6.92 -0.21
CA ILE A 34 -0.15 -5.73 -1.02
C ILE A 34 0.81 -5.73 -2.20
N LEU A 35 0.27 -5.91 -3.39
CA LEU A 35 1.07 -6.06 -4.59
C LEU A 35 1.65 -4.71 -5.02
N LEU A 36 2.92 -4.73 -5.41
CA LEU A 36 3.67 -3.56 -5.80
C LEU A 36 3.53 -3.35 -7.31
N VAL A 37 2.87 -2.27 -7.71
CA VAL A 37 2.67 -1.84 -9.10
C VAL A 37 2.99 -0.35 -9.26
N GLY A 38 3.28 0.09 -10.48
CA GLY A 38 3.54 1.49 -10.80
C GLY A 38 4.58 2.15 -9.88
N ILE A 39 4.28 3.36 -9.39
CA ILE A 39 5.16 4.12 -8.48
C ILE A 39 5.55 3.34 -7.21
N ALA A 40 4.67 2.49 -6.69
CA ALA A 40 4.94 1.75 -5.45
C ALA A 40 6.08 0.74 -5.66
N LEU A 41 6.09 0.05 -6.80
CA LEU A 41 7.17 -0.87 -7.16
C LEU A 41 8.51 -0.14 -7.29
N GLU A 42 8.52 0.97 -8.01
CA GLU A 42 9.75 1.76 -8.22
C GLU A 42 10.28 2.37 -6.92
N ALA A 43 9.40 2.82 -6.02
CA ALA A 43 9.79 3.31 -4.71
C ALA A 43 10.41 2.19 -3.85
N MET A 44 9.82 1.00 -3.86
CA MET A 44 10.33 -0.13 -3.07
C MET A 44 11.63 -0.71 -3.63
N LYS A 45 11.85 -0.70 -4.95
CA LYS A 45 13.15 -1.04 -5.56
C LYS A 45 14.28 -0.13 -5.10
N GLN A 46 14.00 1.15 -4.84
CA GLN A 46 14.98 2.10 -4.29
C GLN A 46 15.20 1.93 -2.79
N HIS A 47 14.25 1.30 -2.09
CA HIS A 47 14.28 1.06 -0.65
C HIS A 47 14.05 -0.43 -0.33
N PRO A 48 14.92 -1.35 -0.82
CA PRO A 48 14.73 -2.79 -0.62
C PRO A 48 14.85 -3.18 0.86
N SER A 49 15.61 -2.41 1.64
CA SER A 49 15.73 -2.58 3.08
C SER A 49 14.57 -1.96 3.88
N GLY A 50 13.54 -1.46 3.20
CA GLY A 50 12.43 -0.72 3.77
C GLY A 50 12.89 0.62 4.36
N PHE A 51 12.33 0.97 5.53
CA PHE A 51 12.54 2.27 6.16
C PHE A 51 13.05 2.12 7.61
N PRO A 52 14.36 1.87 7.82
CA PRO A 52 14.93 1.55 9.13
C PRO A 52 14.57 2.54 10.24
N LEU A 53 14.55 3.85 9.95
CA LEU A 53 14.22 4.89 10.92
C LEU A 53 12.78 4.81 11.44
N TYR A 54 11.88 4.17 10.68
CA TYR A 54 10.44 4.09 10.93
C TYR A 54 9.94 2.68 11.22
N GLN A 55 10.85 1.70 11.36
CA GLN A 55 10.47 0.35 11.75
C GLN A 55 9.78 0.38 13.12
N ASP A 56 8.55 -0.15 13.16
CA ASP A 56 7.66 -0.21 14.33
C ASP A 56 7.36 1.14 15.00
N LYS A 57 7.58 2.24 14.27
CA LYS A 57 7.31 3.62 14.71
C LYS A 57 6.27 4.28 13.81
N ALA A 58 5.12 3.62 13.66
CA ALA A 58 4.05 4.06 12.75
C ALA A 58 3.54 5.47 13.06
N ASP A 59 3.39 5.81 14.34
CA ASP A 59 2.95 7.15 14.78
C ASP A 59 3.98 8.22 14.43
N THR A 60 5.26 7.94 14.68
CA THR A 60 6.36 8.86 14.31
C THR A 60 6.46 9.04 12.80
N ALA A 61 6.34 7.97 12.03
CA ALA A 61 6.32 8.03 10.57
C ALA A 61 5.16 8.90 10.08
N SER A 62 3.96 8.65 10.60
CA SER A 62 2.75 9.40 10.23
C SER A 62 2.87 10.88 10.57
N ALA A 63 3.37 11.22 11.76
CA ALA A 63 3.58 12.61 12.17
C ALA A 63 4.59 13.33 11.26
N ASN A 64 5.72 12.68 10.96
CA ASN A 64 6.77 13.25 10.12
C ASN A 64 6.33 13.43 8.67
N ILE A 65 5.66 12.43 8.09
CA ILE A 65 5.10 12.51 6.73
C ILE A 65 4.06 13.62 6.66
N ASN A 66 3.15 13.70 7.63
CA ASN A 66 2.17 14.77 7.69
C ASN A 66 2.82 16.16 7.76
N LYS A 67 3.85 16.33 8.60
CA LYS A 67 4.59 17.60 8.70
C LYS A 67 5.26 17.96 7.37
N PHE A 68 5.88 16.99 6.71
CA PHE A 68 6.47 17.17 5.38
C PHE A 68 5.43 17.64 4.35
N LEU A 69 4.31 16.91 4.23
CA LEU A 69 3.24 17.24 3.27
C LEU A 69 2.67 18.65 3.52
N LEU A 70 2.52 19.05 4.78
CA LEU A 70 2.05 20.39 5.13
C LEU A 70 3.07 21.46 4.69
N ASN A 71 4.33 21.30 5.09
CA ASN A 71 5.37 22.29 4.82
C ASN A 71 5.70 22.42 3.33
N ALA A 72 5.54 21.34 2.56
CA ALA A 72 5.73 21.32 1.13
C ALA A 72 4.49 21.78 0.33
N GLY A 73 3.38 22.13 0.99
CA GLY A 73 2.14 22.53 0.31
C GLY A 73 1.46 21.40 -0.47
N LEU A 74 1.79 20.14 -0.16
CA LEU A 74 1.31 18.95 -0.88
C LEU A 74 -0.06 18.45 -0.39
N ARG A 75 -0.78 19.27 0.38
CA ARG A 75 -2.11 18.94 0.87
C ARG A 75 -3.15 19.71 0.06
N PRO A 76 -4.11 19.03 -0.61
CA PRO A 76 -5.20 19.72 -1.31
C PRO A 76 -6.00 20.65 -0.39
N THR A 77 -6.18 20.26 0.87
CA THR A 77 -6.76 21.10 1.93
C THR A 77 -6.09 20.81 3.28
N THR A 78 -6.27 21.69 4.26
CA THR A 78 -5.73 21.52 5.62
C THR A 78 -6.22 20.26 6.35
N LYS A 79 -7.37 19.69 5.91
CA LYS A 79 -7.95 18.46 6.47
C LYS A 79 -7.29 17.19 5.95
N HIS A 80 -6.56 17.25 4.83
CA HIS A 80 -5.89 16.08 4.26
C HIS A 80 -4.67 15.69 5.09
N THR A 81 -4.49 14.39 5.26
CA THR A 81 -3.38 13.78 6.01
C THR A 81 -2.79 12.63 5.19
N VAL A 82 -1.71 12.01 5.66
CA VAL A 82 -1.18 10.76 5.08
C VAL A 82 -2.25 9.66 5.00
N TYR A 83 -3.20 9.63 5.95
CA TYR A 83 -4.29 8.65 5.94
C TYR A 83 -5.27 8.87 4.77
N SER A 84 -5.33 10.08 4.21
CA SER A 84 -6.13 10.36 3.02
C SER A 84 -5.71 9.53 1.81
N PHE A 85 -4.43 9.12 1.70
CA PHE A 85 -4.00 8.20 0.64
C PHE A 85 -4.68 6.83 0.73
N ARG A 86 -4.97 6.35 1.95
CA ARG A 86 -5.72 5.10 2.15
C ARG A 86 -7.17 5.24 1.69
N HIS A 87 -7.80 6.40 1.92
CA HIS A 87 -9.14 6.67 1.39
C HIS A 87 -9.13 6.72 -0.13
N THR A 88 -8.18 7.44 -0.74
CA THR A 88 -8.05 7.46 -2.21
C THR A 88 -7.83 6.06 -2.79
N PHE A 89 -7.10 5.18 -2.08
CA PHE A 89 -6.93 3.80 -2.51
C PHE A 89 -8.26 3.03 -2.51
N GLN A 90 -9.06 3.16 -1.45
CA GLN A 90 -10.41 2.57 -1.39
C GLN A 90 -11.34 3.16 -2.45
N ASP A 91 -11.36 4.48 -2.64
CA ASP A 91 -12.21 5.14 -3.63
C ASP A 91 -11.89 4.63 -5.05
N ARG A 92 -10.62 4.36 -5.37
CA ARG A 92 -10.22 3.78 -6.65
C ARG A 92 -10.75 2.36 -6.84
N PHE A 93 -10.83 1.58 -5.76
CA PHE A 93 -11.44 0.25 -5.82
C PHE A 93 -12.92 0.32 -6.15
N GLU A 94 -13.65 1.18 -5.45
CA GLU A 94 -15.08 1.39 -5.67
C GLU A 94 -15.35 1.87 -7.11
N ASN A 95 -14.58 2.86 -7.58
CA ASN A 95 -14.72 3.41 -8.92
C ASN A 95 -14.37 2.43 -10.05
N ALA A 96 -13.47 1.47 -9.80
CA ALA A 96 -13.08 0.45 -10.77
C ALA A 96 -13.88 -0.86 -10.65
N GLY A 97 -14.89 -0.90 -9.77
CA GLY A 97 -15.77 -2.06 -9.61
C GLY A 97 -15.08 -3.28 -8.99
N ALA A 98 -14.14 -3.08 -8.06
CA ALA A 98 -13.53 -4.17 -7.32
C ALA A 98 -14.59 -4.94 -6.51
N SER A 99 -14.46 -6.26 -6.45
CA SER A 99 -15.34 -7.06 -5.58
C SER A 99 -15.11 -6.71 -4.11
N ASP A 100 -16.17 -6.76 -3.29
CA ASP A 100 -16.11 -6.47 -1.85
C ASP A 100 -15.02 -7.28 -1.13
N TRP A 101 -14.82 -8.52 -1.58
CA TRP A 101 -13.77 -9.37 -1.05
C TRP A 101 -12.35 -8.88 -1.40
N MET A 102 -12.11 -8.44 -2.64
CA MET A 102 -10.81 -7.88 -3.04
C MET A 102 -10.54 -6.58 -2.28
N GLN A 103 -11.57 -5.75 -2.10
CA GLN A 103 -11.48 -4.54 -1.29
C GLN A 103 -11.13 -4.87 0.16
N ALA A 104 -11.86 -5.81 0.77
CA ALA A 104 -11.64 -6.19 2.16
C ALA A 104 -10.24 -6.77 2.37
N ASP A 105 -9.77 -7.65 1.49
CA ASP A 105 -8.44 -8.25 1.57
C ASP A 105 -7.31 -7.20 1.47
N LEU A 106 -7.34 -6.35 0.43
CA LEU A 106 -6.30 -5.34 0.22
C LEU A 106 -6.36 -4.20 1.26
N MET A 107 -7.55 -3.88 1.77
CA MET A 107 -7.71 -2.90 2.84
C MET A 107 -7.39 -3.51 4.22
N GLY A 108 -7.41 -4.84 4.38
CA GLY A 108 -7.31 -5.51 5.68
C GLY A 108 -8.56 -5.31 6.54
N HIS A 109 -9.74 -5.34 5.92
CA HIS A 109 -11.03 -5.34 6.61
C HIS A 109 -11.50 -6.78 6.84
N GLU A 110 -12.22 -6.99 7.95
CA GLU A 110 -12.83 -8.30 8.23
C GLU A 110 -13.84 -8.65 7.15
N PHE A 111 -13.75 -9.87 6.63
CA PHE A 111 -14.69 -10.40 5.64
C PHE A 111 -15.02 -11.85 6.00
N GLY A 112 -16.26 -12.11 6.40
CA GLY A 112 -16.71 -13.40 6.94
C GLY A 112 -16.84 -14.54 5.93
N ARG A 113 -15.89 -14.71 5.00
CA ARG A 113 -15.85 -15.83 4.04
C ARG A 113 -14.48 -16.54 4.04
N PRO A 114 -14.44 -17.84 3.71
CA PRO A 114 -13.18 -18.58 3.60
C PRO A 114 -12.28 -18.02 2.50
N ILE A 115 -10.98 -17.96 2.76
CA ILE A 115 -9.94 -17.55 1.78
C ILE A 115 -9.69 -18.72 0.81
N TYR A 116 -9.68 -18.47 -0.51
CA TYR A 116 -9.48 -19.50 -1.54
C TYR A 116 -8.46 -19.10 -2.62
N GLY A 117 -7.32 -19.79 -2.65
CA GLY A 117 -6.46 -19.94 -3.83
C GLY A 117 -5.37 -18.88 -4.05
N ASP A 118 -4.19 -19.06 -3.44
CA ASP A 118 -3.11 -18.05 -3.35
C ASP A 118 -2.62 -17.47 -4.71
N GLY A 119 -2.24 -18.30 -5.69
CA GLY A 119 -1.54 -17.82 -6.89
C GLY A 119 -2.41 -17.14 -7.96
N ALA A 120 -3.56 -17.72 -8.31
CA ALA A 120 -4.47 -17.15 -9.32
C ALA A 120 -5.13 -15.85 -8.81
N GLU A 121 -5.35 -15.79 -7.50
CA GLU A 121 -5.84 -14.62 -6.78
C GLU A 121 -4.85 -13.46 -6.82
N MET A 122 -3.57 -13.70 -6.51
CA MET A 122 -2.54 -12.67 -6.61
C MET A 122 -2.40 -12.12 -8.03
N ARG A 123 -2.43 -12.96 -9.07
CA ARG A 123 -2.37 -12.49 -10.47
C ARG A 123 -3.55 -11.58 -10.81
N ARG A 124 -4.78 -11.98 -10.43
CA ARG A 124 -5.99 -11.18 -10.66
C ARG A 124 -5.93 -9.84 -9.92
N ARG A 125 -5.47 -9.84 -8.67
CA ARG A 125 -5.29 -8.61 -7.89
C ARG A 125 -4.24 -7.71 -8.52
N ARG A 126 -3.14 -8.30 -9.04
CA ARG A 126 -2.10 -7.54 -9.72
C ARG A 126 -2.66 -6.86 -10.95
N GLU A 127 -3.33 -7.60 -11.82
CA GLU A 127 -3.95 -7.08 -13.03
C GLU A 127 -4.91 -5.93 -12.72
N PHE A 128 -5.75 -6.11 -11.70
CA PHE A 128 -6.65 -5.07 -11.23
C PHE A 128 -5.88 -3.83 -10.74
N LEU A 129 -4.87 -4.00 -9.88
CA LEU A 129 -4.05 -2.90 -9.37
C LEU A 129 -3.27 -2.19 -10.48
N GLU A 130 -2.77 -2.90 -11.49
CA GLU A 130 -2.14 -2.32 -12.68
C GLU A 130 -3.12 -1.46 -13.47
N GLY A 131 -4.42 -1.79 -13.47
CA GLY A 131 -5.47 -0.99 -14.12
C GLY A 131 -5.82 0.32 -13.41
N ILE A 132 -5.51 0.44 -12.10
CA ILE A 132 -5.84 1.62 -11.29
C ILE A 132 -4.60 2.30 -10.68
N LYS A 133 -3.42 1.86 -11.08
CA LYS A 133 -2.14 2.36 -10.56
C LYS A 133 -1.98 3.84 -10.87
N PHE A 134 -1.12 4.49 -10.10
CA PHE A 134 -0.60 5.78 -10.48
C PHE A 134 0.69 5.56 -11.27
N ASP A 135 0.65 5.88 -12.56
CA ASP A 135 1.82 5.86 -13.42
C ASP A 135 2.65 7.14 -13.25
N LEU A 136 3.97 6.99 -13.37
CA LEU A 136 4.88 8.11 -13.52
C LEU A 136 4.82 8.59 -14.97
N ASP A 137 3.72 9.21 -15.38
CA ASP A 137 3.73 9.95 -16.64
C ASP A 137 4.63 11.17 -16.46
N GLY A 138 5.65 11.26 -17.31
CA GLY A 138 6.75 12.22 -17.22
C GLY A 138 6.27 13.62 -16.88
N GLY A 139 6.69 14.12 -15.72
CA GLY A 139 6.58 15.53 -15.42
C GLY A 139 7.35 16.32 -16.47
N THR A 140 6.68 16.83 -17.49
CA THR A 140 7.03 18.14 -18.02
C THR A 140 6.87 19.09 -16.84
N ALA A 141 8.00 19.40 -16.20
CA ALA A 141 8.16 20.70 -15.59
C ALA A 141 7.72 21.72 -16.65
N VAL A 142 6.60 22.38 -16.40
CA VAL A 142 6.32 23.63 -17.09
C VAL A 142 7.39 24.58 -16.56
N ALA A 143 8.44 24.77 -17.35
CA ALA A 143 9.33 25.90 -17.20
C ALA A 143 8.58 27.14 -17.69
N ASP A 144 8.68 28.20 -16.86
CA ASP A 144 8.13 29.55 -16.95
C ASP A 144 6.62 29.74 -16.66
#